data_AF-A0A7S0GKX9-F1
#
_entry.id   AF-A0A7S0GKX9-F1
#
_cell.length_a   1.000
_cell.length_b   1.000
_cell.length_c   1.000
_cell.angle_alpha   90.00
_cell.angle_beta   90.00
_cell.angle_gamma   90.00
#
_symmetry.space_group_name_H-M   'P 1'
#
loop_
_entity.id
_entity.type
_entity.pdbx_description
1 polymer ?
#
loop_
_entity_poly.entity_id
_entity_poly.type
_entity_poly.pdbx_seq_one_letter_code
_entity_poly.pdbx_strand_id
1 'polypeptide(L)'
;VLNMNVLGIYCDLFWNFLSINIVLSSSLRKKPSTYLILQKWKIHVHKTNQRGMTFNDISKLSSSMHTVQAQENGKIKRVYLCSNSIPTFQSSSFDKKRQRVTPKIALLFGTYGSERVEPEQGKKKARTSLSSQSEDTKFCDIVKVQTIWEIPSQKPSTEHAYDWSCVESSLMNENGDKEKNDVVEQAIRLASKLNLHIVGWIYSHNGGNEREESKVPILGRDVIIASKIQCRIMQQCKEKDGRHEEWKGFVTCAMDVLSGATEVYQISDQVVQMVSEGILLTGPAEGEGHTKKNNRNRYVSTSDPVVVDGKEVREVDSLLCLVNTALLSHKGSFSSGRSNGGNK
;
A
#
# COMPACT_ATOMS: atom_id res chain seq x y z
N VAL A 1 -60.29 -5.36 25.00
CA VAL A 1 -60.57 -4.08 24.29
C VAL A 1 -59.60 -3.03 24.82
N LEU A 2 -58.43 -2.90 24.17
CA LEU A 2 -57.48 -1.79 24.33
C LEU A 2 -56.45 -1.88 23.18
N ASN A 3 -56.62 -0.96 22.24
CA ASN A 3 -55.66 -0.30 21.34
C ASN A 3 -54.64 -1.12 20.53
N MET A 4 -55.07 -1.55 19.32
CA MET A 4 -54.22 -1.74 18.14
C MET A 4 -54.30 -0.53 17.20
N ASN A 5 -53.73 0.62 17.56
CA ASN A 5 -53.75 1.82 16.69
C ASN A 5 -52.44 2.62 16.67
N VAL A 6 -51.30 2.01 17.03
CA VAL A 6 -50.00 2.73 17.07
C VAL A 6 -49.01 2.27 15.98
N LEU A 7 -49.31 1.19 15.24
CA LEU A 7 -48.39 0.71 14.17
C LEU A 7 -48.54 1.43 12.81
N GLY A 8 -49.60 2.23 12.61
CA GLY A 8 -49.89 2.84 11.30
C GLY A 8 -49.11 4.12 10.98
N ILE A 9 -48.56 4.81 11.98
CA ILE A 9 -47.98 6.16 11.79
C ILE A 9 -46.49 6.11 11.41
N TYR A 10 -45.80 4.97 11.63
CA TYR A 10 -44.37 4.85 11.33
C TYR A 10 -44.04 4.42 9.88
N CYS A 11 -45.02 3.94 9.09
CA CYS A 11 -44.77 3.54 7.70
C CYS A 11 -44.78 4.71 6.70
N ASP A 12 -45.52 5.79 6.97
CA ASP A 12 -45.66 6.91 6.01
C ASP A 12 -44.52 7.95 6.09
N LEU A 13 -43.76 7.97 7.20
CA LEU A 13 -42.57 8.82 7.33
C LEU A 13 -41.32 8.23 6.66
N PHE A 14 -41.30 6.91 6.42
CA PHE A 14 -40.15 6.24 5.80
C PHE A 14 -40.13 6.40 4.27
N TRP A 15 -41.29 6.54 3.63
CA TRP A 15 -41.36 6.76 2.17
C TRP A 15 -41.12 8.21 1.73
N ASN A 16 -41.44 9.20 2.58
CA ASN A 16 -41.23 10.61 2.25
C ASN A 16 -39.76 11.05 2.34
N PHE A 17 -38.90 10.34 3.07
CA PHE A 17 -37.46 10.62 3.12
C PHE A 17 -36.68 10.09 1.92
N LEU A 18 -37.22 9.09 1.21
CA LEU A 18 -36.59 8.49 0.04
C LEU A 18 -36.82 9.30 -1.25
N SER A 19 -37.84 10.17 -1.26
CA SER A 19 -38.25 10.93 -2.45
C SER A 19 -37.53 12.27 -2.63
N ILE A 20 -36.92 12.83 -1.56
CA ILE A 20 -36.31 14.17 -1.57
C ILE A 20 -34.81 14.14 -1.96
N ASN A 21 -34.15 12.98 -1.92
CA ASN A 21 -32.73 12.87 -2.28
C ASN A 21 -32.45 12.62 -3.78
N ILE A 22 -33.48 12.59 -4.64
CA ILE A 22 -33.32 12.28 -6.07
C ILE A 22 -33.22 13.53 -6.97
N VAL A 23 -33.46 14.75 -6.45
CA VAL A 23 -33.59 15.96 -7.32
C VAL A 23 -32.41 16.94 -7.28
N LEU A 24 -31.38 16.72 -6.47
CA LEU A 24 -30.20 17.62 -6.43
C LEU A 24 -28.90 16.93 -6.85
N SER A 25 -28.87 16.41 -8.09
CA SER A 25 -27.61 16.09 -8.77
C SER A 25 -27.64 16.57 -10.21
N SER A 26 -27.46 17.88 -10.39
CA SER A 26 -27.05 18.47 -11.67
C SER A 26 -26.34 19.80 -11.43
N SER A 27 -25.07 19.74 -11.05
CA SER A 27 -24.17 20.88 -11.25
C SER A 27 -22.77 20.39 -11.64
N LEU A 28 -22.56 20.39 -12.94
CA LEU A 28 -21.31 20.12 -13.63
C LEU A 28 -20.21 21.08 -13.16
N ARG A 29 -19.12 20.54 -12.60
CA ARG A 29 -17.81 21.19 -12.63
C ARG A 29 -16.76 20.23 -13.14
N LYS A 30 -16.22 20.55 -14.32
CA LYS A 30 -15.03 19.96 -14.91
C LYS A 30 -13.83 20.18 -13.98
N LYS A 31 -13.15 19.10 -13.58
CA LYS A 31 -11.82 19.08 -12.95
C LYS A 31 -11.07 17.79 -13.35
N PRO A 32 -9.72 17.77 -13.27
CA PRO A 32 -8.88 17.10 -14.23
C PRO A 32 -8.68 15.60 -13.98
N SER A 33 -8.27 14.95 -15.06
CA SER A 33 -8.02 13.53 -15.30
C SER A 33 -6.99 12.89 -14.36
N THR A 34 -7.44 12.12 -13.38
CA THR A 34 -6.65 11.05 -12.71
C THR A 34 -7.45 9.77 -12.45
N TYR A 35 -8.64 9.60 -13.06
CA TYR A 35 -9.54 8.50 -12.70
C TYR A 35 -9.86 7.59 -13.88
N LEU A 36 -9.08 6.52 -14.02
CA LEU A 36 -9.42 5.36 -14.85
C LEU A 36 -8.88 4.04 -14.28
N ILE A 37 -8.79 3.92 -12.95
CA ILE A 37 -8.41 2.64 -12.32
C ILE A 37 -9.64 2.07 -11.60
N LEU A 38 -10.20 1.04 -12.24
CA LEU A 38 -11.27 0.13 -11.79
C LEU A 38 -12.71 0.55 -12.09
N GLN A 39 -13.09 0.58 -13.37
CA GLN A 39 -14.43 0.19 -13.81
C GLN A 39 -14.44 -1.31 -14.09
N LYS A 40 -15.43 -2.05 -13.54
CA LYS A 40 -15.70 -3.49 -13.73
C LYS A 40 -15.03 -4.13 -14.97
N TRP A 41 -14.03 -4.97 -14.75
CA TRP A 41 -13.31 -5.65 -15.83
C TRP A 41 -13.96 -7.00 -16.17
N LYS A 42 -14.61 -7.04 -17.33
CA LYS A 42 -14.93 -8.27 -18.05
C LYS A 42 -13.68 -8.60 -18.87
N ILE A 43 -12.90 -9.58 -18.45
CA ILE A 43 -11.67 -10.03 -19.13
C ILE A 43 -12.01 -10.34 -20.60
N HIS A 44 -11.65 -9.43 -21.52
CA HIS A 44 -11.69 -9.71 -22.94
C HIS A 44 -10.35 -10.33 -23.32
N VAL A 45 -10.26 -11.66 -23.20
CA VAL A 45 -9.17 -12.40 -23.83
C VAL A 45 -9.34 -12.25 -25.34
N HIS A 46 -8.55 -11.37 -25.96
CA HIS A 46 -8.49 -11.27 -27.41
C HIS A 46 -7.79 -12.52 -27.96
N LYS A 47 -8.59 -13.50 -28.39
CA LYS A 47 -8.11 -14.57 -29.27
C LYS A 47 -7.60 -13.94 -30.56
N THR A 48 -6.28 -13.93 -30.74
CA THR A 48 -5.62 -13.47 -31.95
C THR A 48 -6.00 -14.36 -33.14
N ASN A 49 -6.85 -13.84 -34.02
CA ASN A 49 -7.08 -14.42 -35.34
C ASN A 49 -5.84 -14.16 -36.21
N GLN A 50 -5.29 -15.22 -36.80
CA GLN A 50 -4.09 -15.20 -37.67
C GLN A 50 -4.37 -14.55 -39.05
N ARG A 51 -4.71 -13.26 -39.09
CA ARG A 51 -4.64 -12.46 -40.31
C ARG A 51 -3.60 -11.36 -40.09
N GLY A 52 -2.73 -11.15 -41.08
CA GLY A 52 -1.59 -10.25 -40.99
C GLY A 52 -1.97 -8.87 -40.47
N MET A 53 -1.27 -8.41 -39.43
CA MET A 53 -1.51 -7.12 -38.80
C MET A 53 -0.93 -6.00 -39.67
N THR A 54 -1.69 -4.91 -39.85
CA THR A 54 -1.16 -3.73 -40.54
C THR A 54 -0.23 -2.95 -39.61
N PHE A 55 0.67 -2.12 -40.16
CA PHE A 55 1.54 -1.25 -39.35
C PHE A 55 0.76 -0.36 -38.36
N ASN A 56 -0.46 0.05 -38.72
CA ASN A 56 -1.35 0.81 -37.83
C ASN A 56 -1.89 -0.04 -36.67
N ASP A 57 -2.10 -1.33 -36.88
CA ASP A 57 -2.52 -2.26 -35.83
C ASP A 57 -1.36 -2.57 -34.88
N ILE A 58 -0.13 -2.66 -35.41
CA ILE A 58 1.10 -2.82 -34.62
C ILE A 58 1.36 -1.56 -33.77
N SER A 59 1.20 -0.36 -34.33
CA SER A 59 1.40 0.88 -33.55
C SER A 59 0.33 1.07 -32.47
N LYS A 60 -0.90 0.60 -32.71
CA LYS A 60 -1.96 0.58 -31.69
C LYS A 60 -1.66 -0.44 -30.60
N LEU A 61 -1.17 -1.63 -30.95
CA LEU A 61 -0.69 -2.61 -29.98
C LEU A 61 0.43 -2.05 -29.11
N SER A 62 1.45 -1.42 -29.70
CA SER A 62 2.55 -0.83 -28.93
C SER A 62 2.08 0.30 -28.01
N SER A 63 1.03 1.05 -28.40
CA SER A 63 0.42 2.08 -27.55
C SER A 63 -0.41 1.51 -26.37
N SER A 64 -0.75 0.22 -26.41
CA SER A 64 -1.49 -0.47 -25.35
C SER A 64 -0.62 -1.21 -24.35
N MET A 65 0.70 -1.30 -24.59
CA MET A 65 1.61 -1.99 -23.68
C MET A 65 1.88 -1.15 -22.43
N HIS A 66 1.96 -1.82 -21.28
CA HIS A 66 2.38 -1.18 -20.04
C HIS A 66 3.84 -0.72 -20.16
N THR A 67 4.06 0.57 -19.93
CA THR A 67 5.41 1.12 -19.83
C THR A 67 5.76 1.25 -18.36
N VAL A 68 6.84 0.61 -17.94
CA VAL A 68 7.33 0.67 -16.57
C VAL A 68 8.53 1.62 -16.53
N GLN A 69 8.40 2.68 -15.75
CA GLN A 69 9.47 3.66 -15.52
C GLN A 69 9.61 3.91 -14.02
N ALA A 70 10.83 4.24 -13.58
CA ALA A 70 11.08 4.63 -12.20
C ALA A 70 10.25 5.87 -11.86
N GLN A 71 9.36 5.73 -10.88
CA GLN A 71 8.57 6.85 -10.39
C GLN A 71 9.40 7.64 -9.38
N GLU A 72 9.82 8.85 -9.77
CA GLU A 72 10.67 9.70 -8.92
C GLU A 72 9.99 10.11 -7.61
N ASN A 73 8.66 10.24 -7.63
CA ASN A 73 7.90 10.91 -6.59
C ASN A 73 6.63 10.15 -6.24
N GLY A 74 6.52 9.72 -4.99
CA GLY A 74 5.31 9.14 -4.41
C GLY A 74 4.40 10.20 -3.80
N LYS A 75 3.18 9.77 -3.44
CA LYS A 75 2.17 10.61 -2.80
C LYS A 75 2.62 11.05 -1.41
N ILE A 76 3.06 10.09 -0.60
CA ILE A 76 3.57 10.34 0.75
C ILE A 76 5.04 10.74 0.64
N LYS A 77 5.44 11.88 1.24
CA LYS A 77 6.83 12.33 1.21
C LYS A 77 7.63 11.92 2.44
N ARG A 78 6.96 11.82 3.59
CA ARG A 78 7.60 11.46 4.86
C ARG A 78 6.74 10.48 5.64
N VAL A 79 7.40 9.48 6.20
CA VAL A 79 6.82 8.51 7.12
C VAL A 79 7.50 8.67 8.46
N TYR A 80 6.70 8.87 9.50
CA TYR A 80 7.16 8.89 10.87
C TYR A 80 6.81 7.56 11.54
N LEU A 81 7.82 6.81 11.96
CA LEU A 81 7.62 5.58 12.73
C LEU A 81 7.72 5.85 14.24
N CYS A 82 6.82 5.25 15.01
CA CYS A 82 6.84 5.32 16.46
C CYS A 82 8.11 4.67 17.01
N SER A 83 8.91 5.45 17.75
CA SER A 83 10.18 5.01 18.35
C SER A 83 10.02 3.84 19.32
N ASN A 84 8.82 3.61 19.85
CA ASN A 84 8.55 2.56 20.83
C ASN A 84 7.98 1.29 20.18
N SER A 85 7.28 1.44 19.04
CA SER A 85 6.67 0.30 18.36
C SER A 85 7.71 -0.51 17.57
N ILE A 86 8.68 0.18 16.93
CA ILE A 86 9.70 -0.49 16.12
C ILE A 86 10.58 -1.45 16.93
N PRO A 87 11.17 -1.07 18.09
CA PRO A 87 11.96 -2.00 18.90
C PRO A 87 11.14 -3.19 19.43
N THR A 88 9.83 -2.98 19.68
CA THR A 88 8.92 -4.04 20.10
C THR A 88 8.74 -5.07 18.98
N PHE A 89 8.49 -4.60 17.75
CA PHE A 89 8.37 -5.45 16.56
C PHE A 89 9.70 -6.17 16.22
N GLN A 90 10.84 -5.50 16.41
CA GLN A 90 12.16 -6.14 16.27
C GLN A 90 12.35 -7.24 17.31
N SER A 91 12.04 -6.96 18.57
CA SER A 91 12.19 -7.91 19.68
C SER A 91 11.28 -9.13 19.52
N SER A 92 10.11 -8.96 18.90
CA SER A 92 9.21 -10.07 18.61
C SER A 92 9.69 -10.94 17.43
N SER A 93 10.53 -10.39 16.56
CA SER A 93 11.15 -11.07 15.42
C SER A 93 12.51 -11.70 15.74
N PHE A 94 13.11 -11.37 16.89
CA PHE A 94 14.45 -11.82 17.29
C PHE A 94 14.48 -12.48 18.67
N ASP A 95 14.72 -13.80 18.71
CA ASP A 95 14.98 -14.50 19.97
C ASP A 95 16.46 -14.37 20.35
N LYS A 96 16.75 -13.38 21.22
CA LYS A 96 18.10 -13.14 21.75
C LYS A 96 18.71 -14.36 22.44
N LYS A 97 17.92 -15.22 23.09
CA LYS A 97 18.44 -16.38 23.82
C LYS A 97 18.93 -17.47 22.88
N ARG A 98 18.23 -17.65 21.76
CA ARG A 98 18.53 -18.67 20.76
C ARG A 98 19.32 -18.13 19.56
N GLN A 99 19.58 -16.83 19.52
CA GLN A 99 20.10 -16.11 18.36
C GLN A 99 19.32 -16.45 17.09
N ARG A 100 18.01 -16.66 17.22
CA ARG A 100 17.15 -17.11 16.13
C ARG A 100 16.32 -15.94 15.63
N VAL A 101 16.42 -15.67 14.34
CA VAL A 101 15.53 -14.74 13.64
C VAL A 101 14.30 -15.52 13.18
N THR A 102 13.13 -15.01 13.54
CA THR A 102 11.83 -15.47 13.02
C THR A 102 11.19 -14.28 12.34
N PRO A 103 11.35 -14.13 11.02
CA PRO A 103 10.84 -12.95 10.35
C PRO A 103 9.31 -12.93 10.38
N LYS A 104 8.76 -11.73 10.50
CA LYS A 104 7.35 -11.46 10.78
C LYS A 104 6.83 -10.37 9.88
N ILE A 105 5.51 -10.29 9.83
CA ILE A 105 4.76 -9.25 9.15
C ILE A 105 3.76 -8.58 10.10
N ALA A 106 3.46 -7.32 9.82
CA ALA A 106 2.50 -6.56 10.59
C ALA A 106 1.85 -5.46 9.73
N LEU A 107 0.68 -5.02 10.17
CA LEU A 107 0.00 -3.86 9.62
C LEU A 107 0.38 -2.60 10.39
N LEU A 108 0.54 -1.50 9.66
CA LEU A 108 0.84 -0.20 10.22
C LEU A 108 -0.45 0.59 10.38
N PHE A 109 -0.76 0.95 11.62
CA PHE A 109 -1.90 1.81 11.95
C PHE A 109 -1.42 3.20 12.33
N GLY A 110 -1.99 4.21 11.69
CA GLY A 110 -1.51 5.57 11.81
C GLY A 110 -2.50 6.62 11.34
N THR A 111 -2.00 7.85 11.22
CA THR A 111 -2.76 8.99 10.73
C THR A 111 -2.05 9.63 9.53
N TYR A 112 -2.85 10.16 8.62
CA TYR A 112 -2.38 10.99 7.53
C TYR A 112 -2.39 12.45 7.96
N GLY A 113 -1.43 13.23 7.48
CA GLY A 113 -1.40 14.67 7.69
C GLY A 113 -0.66 15.37 6.57
N SER A 114 -0.55 16.69 6.68
CA SER A 114 0.26 17.50 5.78
C SER A 114 1.24 18.35 6.58
N GLU A 115 2.46 18.47 6.09
CA GLU A 115 3.54 19.23 6.74
C GLU A 115 4.12 20.25 5.77
N ARG A 116 4.56 21.39 6.28
CA ARG A 116 5.25 22.39 5.47
C ARG A 116 6.62 21.85 5.03
N VAL A 117 6.86 21.86 3.73
CA VAL A 117 8.19 21.60 3.16
C VAL A 117 9.01 22.86 3.34
N GLU A 118 10.08 22.79 4.13
CA GLU A 118 11.06 23.86 4.12
C GLU A 118 11.68 23.93 2.72
N PRO A 119 11.66 25.10 2.05
CA PRO A 119 12.32 25.24 0.76
C PRO A 119 13.79 24.85 0.94
N GLU A 120 14.27 23.94 0.08
CA GLU A 120 15.66 23.49 0.09
C GLU A 120 16.59 24.70 0.25
N GLN A 121 17.49 24.62 1.24
CA GLN A 121 18.25 25.73 1.82
C GLN A 121 19.18 26.49 0.84
N GLY A 122 19.08 26.29 -0.48
CA GLY A 122 19.96 26.88 -1.50
C GLY A 122 19.42 28.07 -2.28
N LYS A 123 18.11 28.37 -2.28
CA LYS A 123 17.56 29.50 -3.05
C LYS A 123 16.82 30.48 -2.16
N LYS A 124 17.57 31.34 -1.46
CA LYS A 124 17.02 32.57 -0.89
C LYS A 124 16.49 33.45 -2.04
N LYS A 125 15.24 33.25 -2.45
CA LYS A 125 14.55 34.22 -3.32
C LYS A 125 14.62 35.58 -2.63
N ALA A 126 15.25 36.56 -3.27
CA ALA A 126 15.27 37.92 -2.78
C ALA A 126 13.83 38.41 -2.65
N ARG A 127 13.41 38.75 -1.42
CA ARG A 127 12.07 39.26 -1.16
C ARG A 127 12.03 40.74 -1.58
N THR A 128 11.25 41.04 -2.60
CA THR A 128 10.79 42.42 -2.85
C THR A 128 9.60 42.72 -1.96
N SER A 129 9.46 43.96 -1.49
CA SER A 129 8.50 44.45 -0.46
C SER A 129 7.01 44.25 -0.76
N LEU A 130 6.67 43.58 -1.87
CA LEU A 130 5.32 43.37 -2.39
C LEU A 130 4.89 41.91 -2.45
N SER A 131 5.75 40.93 -2.07
CA SER A 131 5.31 39.52 -2.02
C SER A 131 4.45 39.30 -0.76
N SER A 132 3.16 39.04 -0.96
CA SER A 132 2.24 38.58 0.09
C SER A 132 2.82 37.35 0.80
N GLN A 133 2.71 37.31 2.14
CA GLN A 133 3.34 36.28 2.97
C GLN A 133 2.78 34.86 2.79
N SER A 134 1.74 34.68 1.95
CA SER A 134 0.92 33.47 1.85
C SER A 134 1.20 32.57 0.65
N GLU A 135 2.00 32.98 -0.35
CA GLU A 135 1.95 32.32 -1.67
C GLU A 135 2.91 31.13 -1.90
N ASP A 136 3.91 30.86 -1.07
CA ASP A 136 4.95 29.84 -1.42
C ASP A 136 5.19 28.75 -0.33
N THR A 137 4.24 28.48 0.56
CA THR A 137 4.39 27.36 1.51
C THR A 137 3.90 26.06 0.88
N LYS A 138 4.81 25.34 0.21
CA LYS A 138 4.54 23.99 -0.26
C LYS A 138 4.31 23.08 0.94
N PHE A 139 3.17 22.39 0.96
CA PHE A 139 2.92 21.31 1.91
C PHE A 139 3.21 19.96 1.24
N CYS A 140 3.61 18.97 2.01
CA CYS A 140 3.71 17.58 1.59
C CYS A 140 2.83 16.69 2.45
N ASP A 141 2.36 15.59 1.86
CA ASP A 141 1.63 14.58 2.59
C ASP A 141 2.57 13.71 3.40
N ILE A 142 2.18 13.48 4.65
CA ILE A 142 2.95 12.71 5.64
C ILE A 142 2.07 11.62 6.25
N VAL A 143 2.73 10.56 6.70
CA VAL A 143 2.11 9.49 7.49
C VAL A 143 2.80 9.41 8.85
N LYS A 144 2.00 9.32 9.91
CA LYS A 144 2.46 9.09 11.28
C LYS A 144 1.97 7.73 11.77
N VAL A 145 2.86 6.74 11.80
CA VAL A 145 2.56 5.39 12.27
C VAL A 145 2.56 5.39 13.79
N GLN A 146 1.37 5.18 14.36
CA GLN A 146 1.16 5.20 15.80
C GLN A 146 1.38 3.84 16.44
N THR A 147 0.99 2.77 15.75
CA THR A 147 1.12 1.40 16.26
C THR A 147 1.34 0.39 15.13
N ILE A 148 1.94 -0.74 15.50
CA ILE A 148 2.24 -1.87 14.63
C ILE A 148 1.46 -3.05 15.17
N TRP A 149 0.64 -3.68 14.32
CA TRP A 149 -0.17 -4.82 14.69
C TRP A 149 0.32 -6.07 13.97
N GLU A 150 0.91 -6.99 14.72
CA GLU A 150 1.39 -8.28 14.21
C GLU A 150 0.20 -9.18 13.89
N ILE A 151 0.18 -9.75 12.68
CA ILE A 151 -0.86 -10.69 12.27
C ILE A 151 -0.73 -11.95 13.13
N PRO A 152 -1.81 -12.42 13.78
CA PRO A 152 -1.75 -13.62 14.61
C PRO A 152 -1.45 -14.87 13.78
N SER A 153 -0.98 -15.93 14.43
CA SER A 153 -0.81 -17.26 13.82
C SER A 153 0.22 -17.38 12.70
N GLN A 154 1.11 -16.38 12.53
CA GLN A 154 2.26 -16.47 11.65
C GLN A 154 3.13 -17.68 12.01
N LYS A 155 3.35 -18.58 11.05
CA LYS A 155 4.25 -19.71 11.22
C LYS A 155 5.62 -19.39 10.65
N PRO A 156 6.72 -19.86 11.27
CA PRO A 156 8.03 -19.80 10.63
C PRO A 156 7.96 -20.56 9.29
N SER A 157 8.17 -19.86 8.18
CA SER A 157 8.30 -20.51 6.88
C SER A 157 9.73 -21.02 6.70
N THR A 158 9.87 -22.24 6.19
CA THR A 158 11.16 -22.81 5.79
C THR A 158 11.58 -22.37 4.40
N GLU A 159 10.61 -21.96 3.57
CA GLU A 159 10.81 -21.64 2.14
C GLU A 159 10.85 -20.13 1.87
N HIS A 160 10.25 -19.34 2.76
CA HIS A 160 10.10 -17.90 2.59
C HIS A 160 10.61 -17.15 3.83
N ALA A 161 10.95 -15.88 3.64
CA ALA A 161 11.37 -15.05 4.77
C ALA A 161 10.25 -14.97 5.81
N TYR A 162 8.99 -14.86 5.37
CA TYR A 162 7.83 -14.77 6.24
C TYR A 162 6.63 -15.51 5.62
N ASP A 163 5.64 -15.81 6.46
CA ASP A 163 4.40 -16.47 6.08
C ASP A 163 3.42 -15.47 5.43
N TRP A 164 3.50 -15.31 4.11
CA TRP A 164 2.61 -14.40 3.38
C TRP A 164 1.17 -14.94 3.27
N SER A 165 0.97 -16.26 3.39
CA SER A 165 -0.35 -16.89 3.31
C SER A 165 -1.28 -16.40 4.42
N CYS A 166 -0.72 -16.04 5.57
CA CYS A 166 -1.49 -15.45 6.66
C CYS A 166 -2.00 -14.04 6.32
N VAL A 167 -1.30 -13.24 5.49
CA VAL A 167 -1.81 -11.96 4.97
C VAL A 167 -2.99 -12.19 4.07
N GLU A 168 -2.82 -13.11 3.10
CA GLU A 168 -3.82 -13.35 2.07
C GLU A 168 -5.11 -13.87 2.71
N SER A 169 -5.02 -14.88 3.58
CA SER A 169 -6.18 -15.34 4.34
C SER A 169 -6.77 -14.24 5.24
N SER A 170 -5.94 -13.46 5.93
CA SER A 170 -6.44 -12.42 6.87
C SER A 170 -7.11 -11.22 6.20
N LEU A 171 -6.59 -10.75 5.06
CA LEU A 171 -7.00 -9.49 4.42
C LEU A 171 -7.77 -9.70 3.11
N MET A 172 -7.53 -10.83 2.43
CA MET A 172 -8.02 -11.12 1.08
C MET A 172 -9.06 -12.25 1.05
N ASN A 173 -9.66 -12.65 2.18
CA ASN A 173 -10.79 -13.60 2.13
C ASN A 173 -11.95 -13.02 1.31
N GLU A 174 -11.96 -13.34 0.01
CA GLU A 174 -13.03 -13.08 -0.95
C GLU A 174 -14.13 -14.13 -0.82
N ASN A 175 -13.77 -15.33 -0.36
CA ASN A 175 -14.71 -16.38 -0.03
C ASN A 175 -15.40 -15.98 1.27
N GLY A 176 -16.69 -15.65 1.20
CA GLY A 176 -17.51 -15.08 2.27
C GLY A 176 -17.72 -15.94 3.52
N ASP A 177 -16.72 -16.72 3.92
CA ASP A 177 -16.62 -17.44 5.19
C ASP A 177 -16.39 -16.40 6.31
N LYS A 178 -17.47 -15.69 6.65
CA LYS A 178 -17.52 -14.60 7.63
C LYS A 178 -16.97 -14.97 9.02
N GLU A 179 -16.83 -16.27 9.32
CA GLU A 179 -16.51 -16.75 10.66
C GLU A 179 -15.00 -16.70 11.00
N LYS A 180 -14.10 -16.68 10.00
CA LYS A 180 -12.64 -16.78 10.24
C LYS A 180 -11.89 -15.45 10.28
N ASN A 181 -12.49 -14.35 9.84
CA ASN A 181 -11.80 -13.05 9.73
C ASN A 181 -12.00 -12.08 10.90
N ASP A 182 -12.54 -12.56 12.01
CA ASP A 182 -12.92 -11.72 13.14
C ASP A 182 -11.74 -10.92 13.71
N VAL A 183 -10.54 -11.50 13.84
CA VAL A 183 -9.44 -10.83 14.54
C VAL A 183 -8.89 -9.62 13.78
N VAL A 184 -8.74 -9.72 12.47
CA VAL A 184 -8.21 -8.63 11.63
C VAL A 184 -9.24 -7.52 11.51
N GLU A 185 -10.51 -7.90 11.25
CA GLU A 185 -11.61 -6.95 11.20
C GLU A 185 -11.82 -6.24 12.54
N GLN A 186 -11.68 -6.97 13.66
CA GLN A 186 -11.71 -6.42 15.01
C GLN A 186 -10.57 -5.43 15.24
N ALA A 187 -9.34 -5.74 14.80
CA ALA A 187 -8.21 -4.82 14.88
C ALA A 187 -8.48 -3.54 14.07
N ILE A 188 -8.99 -3.66 12.84
CA ILE A 188 -9.36 -2.52 11.99
C ILE A 188 -10.50 -1.69 12.62
N ARG A 189 -11.49 -2.35 13.20
CA ARG A 189 -12.62 -1.70 13.89
C ARG A 189 -12.16 -0.94 15.13
N LEU A 190 -11.24 -1.53 15.90
CA LEU A 190 -10.64 -0.87 17.06
C LEU A 190 -9.79 0.32 16.64
N ALA A 191 -8.96 0.17 15.61
CA ALA A 191 -8.18 1.27 15.03
C ALA A 191 -9.09 2.42 14.57
N SER A 192 -10.21 2.10 13.92
CA SER A 192 -11.19 3.10 13.47
C SER A 192 -11.79 3.89 14.66
N LYS A 193 -12.07 3.22 15.79
CA LYS A 193 -12.53 3.89 17.03
C LYS A 193 -11.46 4.82 17.63
N LEU A 194 -10.19 4.56 17.35
CA LEU A 194 -9.05 5.39 17.76
C LEU A 194 -8.67 6.44 16.70
N ASN A 195 -9.48 6.60 15.64
CA ASN A 195 -9.20 7.46 14.49
C ASN A 195 -7.84 7.13 13.82
N LEU A 196 -7.53 5.83 13.75
CA LEU A 196 -6.37 5.29 13.05
C LEU A 196 -6.82 4.57 11.79
N HIS A 197 -6.02 4.69 10.75
CA HIS A 197 -6.19 4.02 9.47
C HIS A 197 -5.08 3.01 9.25
N ILE A 198 -5.31 2.00 8.41
CA ILE A 198 -4.21 1.23 7.84
C ILE A 198 -3.46 2.16 6.89
N VAL A 199 -2.20 2.44 7.21
CA VAL A 199 -1.36 3.37 6.42
C VAL A 199 -0.25 2.64 5.68
N GLY A 200 -0.02 1.37 5.99
CA GLY A 200 1.05 0.60 5.42
C GLY A 200 1.13 -0.82 5.99
N TRP A 201 2.19 -1.51 5.61
CA TRP A 201 2.61 -2.77 6.19
C TRP A 201 4.11 -2.76 6.44
N ILE A 202 4.55 -3.61 7.35
CA ILE A 202 5.96 -3.83 7.64
C ILE A 202 6.23 -5.32 7.66
N TYR A 203 7.36 -5.72 7.10
CA TYR A 203 7.90 -7.05 7.28
C TYR A 203 9.33 -6.97 7.77
N SER A 204 9.74 -8.02 8.47
CA SER A 204 11.10 -8.17 8.93
C SER A 204 11.82 -9.22 8.08
N HIS A 205 13.13 -9.04 7.88
CA HIS A 205 13.98 -9.97 7.15
C HIS A 205 15.34 -10.12 7.86
N ASN A 206 16.10 -11.15 7.49
CA ASN A 206 17.43 -11.38 8.03
C ASN A 206 18.49 -10.87 7.03
N GLY A 207 19.03 -9.68 7.24
CA GLY A 207 20.04 -9.10 6.34
C GLY A 207 21.44 -9.71 6.46
N GLY A 208 21.71 -10.52 7.49
CA GLY A 208 23.08 -10.92 7.86
C GLY A 208 23.68 -12.09 7.10
N ASN A 209 22.89 -12.89 6.37
CA ASN A 209 23.34 -14.18 5.82
C ASN A 209 23.40 -14.24 4.29
N GLU A 210 22.96 -13.21 3.58
CA GLU A 210 22.98 -13.22 2.12
C GLU A 210 24.25 -12.56 1.58
N ARG A 211 24.86 -13.20 0.56
CA ARG A 211 26.03 -12.66 -0.15
C ARG A 211 25.70 -11.25 -0.66
N GLU A 212 26.67 -10.35 -0.65
CA GLU A 212 26.52 -8.91 -0.88
C GLU A 212 25.71 -8.44 -2.12
N GLU A 213 25.37 -9.34 -3.03
CA GLU A 213 24.63 -9.06 -4.27
C GLU A 213 23.10 -8.98 -4.08
N SER A 214 22.53 -9.46 -2.95
CA SER A 214 21.10 -9.34 -2.62
C SER A 214 20.80 -8.32 -1.51
N LYS A 215 21.58 -7.23 -1.44
CA LYS A 215 21.40 -6.14 -0.46
C LYS A 215 20.08 -5.36 -0.57
N VAL A 216 19.23 -5.66 -1.56
CA VAL A 216 17.93 -4.98 -1.70
C VAL A 216 16.93 -5.67 -0.76
N PRO A 217 16.38 -4.97 0.24
CA PRO A 217 15.49 -5.63 1.20
C PRO A 217 14.11 -5.94 0.64
N ILE A 218 13.76 -5.39 -0.53
CA ILE A 218 12.52 -5.68 -1.25
C ILE A 218 12.75 -6.59 -2.45
N LEU A 219 12.17 -7.78 -2.38
CA LEU A 219 12.14 -8.76 -3.45
C LEU A 219 10.94 -8.54 -4.37
N GLY A 220 11.00 -9.09 -5.58
CA GLY A 220 9.90 -9.00 -6.55
C GLY A 220 8.57 -9.53 -6.02
N ARG A 221 8.60 -10.59 -5.20
CA ARG A 221 7.40 -11.11 -4.53
C ARG A 221 6.80 -10.09 -3.55
N ASP A 222 7.64 -9.34 -2.85
CA ASP A 222 7.24 -8.41 -1.80
C ASP A 222 6.52 -7.20 -2.44
N VAL A 223 6.96 -6.79 -3.63
CA VAL A 223 6.28 -5.81 -4.48
C VAL A 223 4.86 -6.26 -4.83
N ILE A 224 4.68 -7.51 -5.26
CA ILE A 224 3.34 -8.02 -5.60
C ILE A 224 2.45 -8.09 -4.37
N ILE A 225 2.96 -8.59 -3.24
CA ILE A 225 2.21 -8.67 -2.00
C ILE A 225 1.79 -7.26 -1.54
N ALA A 226 2.72 -6.31 -1.48
CA ALA A 226 2.43 -4.91 -1.15
C ALA A 226 1.34 -4.33 -2.06
N SER A 227 1.43 -4.58 -3.36
CA SER A 227 0.46 -4.09 -4.34
C SER A 227 -0.93 -4.69 -4.14
N LYS A 228 -1.04 -6.00 -3.86
CA LYS A 228 -2.31 -6.66 -3.53
C LYS A 228 -2.92 -6.06 -2.27
N ILE A 229 -2.12 -5.87 -1.21
CA ILE A 229 -2.57 -5.23 0.04
C ILE A 229 -3.09 -3.81 -0.24
N GLN A 230 -2.32 -3.03 -1.00
CA GLN A 230 -2.70 -1.67 -1.38
C GLN A 230 -4.02 -1.65 -2.17
N CYS A 231 -4.17 -2.52 -3.19
CA CYS A 231 -5.41 -2.64 -3.96
C CYS A 231 -6.61 -2.93 -3.07
N ARG A 232 -6.47 -3.87 -2.12
CA ARG A 232 -7.55 -4.24 -1.21
C ARG A 232 -7.96 -3.08 -0.30
N ILE A 233 -7.00 -2.36 0.26
CA ILE A 233 -7.29 -1.22 1.13
C ILE A 233 -7.96 -0.10 0.31
N MET A 234 -7.50 0.16 -0.91
CA MET A 234 -8.13 1.12 -1.81
C MET A 234 -9.60 0.78 -2.10
N GLN A 235 -9.92 -0.51 -2.28
CA GLN A 235 -11.31 -0.96 -2.46
C GLN A 235 -12.15 -0.74 -1.19
N GLN A 236 -11.62 -1.09 -0.02
CA GLN A 236 -12.33 -0.90 1.25
C GLN A 236 -12.63 0.58 1.55
N CYS A 237 -11.71 1.48 1.20
CA CYS A 237 -11.94 2.93 1.31
C CYS A 237 -13.07 3.41 0.39
N LYS A 238 -13.20 2.85 -0.82
CA LYS A 238 -14.30 3.20 -1.74
C LYS A 238 -15.67 2.73 -1.23
N GLU A 239 -15.73 1.58 -0.57
CA GLU A 239 -16.99 0.99 -0.09
C GLU A 239 -17.59 1.70 1.13
N LYS A 240 -16.76 2.14 2.08
CA LYS A 240 -17.24 2.65 3.37
C LYS A 240 -17.87 4.04 3.31
N ASP A 241 -17.32 4.94 2.52
CA ASP A 241 -17.66 6.35 2.67
C ASP A 241 -18.74 6.84 1.71
N GLY A 242 -19.04 6.12 0.63
CA GLY A 242 -19.98 6.51 -0.44
C GLY A 242 -19.62 7.82 -1.17
N ARG A 243 -18.80 8.64 -0.54
CA ARG A 243 -18.03 9.77 -1.00
C ARG A 243 -16.66 9.26 -1.34
N HIS A 244 -16.14 9.70 -2.47
CA HIS A 244 -14.76 9.42 -2.86
C HIS A 244 -13.81 10.17 -1.92
N GLU A 245 -13.56 9.62 -0.72
CA GLU A 245 -12.41 10.07 0.06
C GLU A 245 -11.16 9.84 -0.80
N GLU A 246 -10.36 10.90 -0.90
CA GLU A 246 -9.16 10.86 -1.71
C GLU A 246 -8.18 9.86 -1.09
N TRP A 247 -7.83 8.82 -1.84
CA TRP A 247 -6.81 7.85 -1.45
C TRP A 247 -5.52 8.55 -1.03
N LYS A 248 -5.07 8.40 0.22
CA LYS A 248 -3.94 9.16 0.77
C LYS A 248 -2.56 8.48 0.60
N GLY A 249 -2.53 7.26 0.10
CA GLY A 249 -1.30 6.48 -0.13
C GLY A 249 -1.18 5.28 0.81
N PHE A 250 -0.16 4.45 0.56
CA PHE A 250 0.13 3.25 1.36
C PHE A 250 1.64 3.01 1.35
N VAL A 251 2.23 2.67 2.50
CA VAL A 251 3.68 2.52 2.65
C VAL A 251 4.07 1.08 2.94
N THR A 252 5.22 0.70 2.41
CA THR A 252 5.88 -0.59 2.63
C THR A 252 7.16 -0.36 3.41
N CYS A 253 7.28 -1.00 4.57
CA CYS A 253 8.47 -0.95 5.39
C CYS A 253 9.17 -2.32 5.38
N ALA A 254 10.48 -2.32 5.14
CA ALA A 254 11.32 -3.50 5.27
C ALA A 254 12.30 -3.28 6.43
N MET A 255 12.29 -4.17 7.41
CA MET A 255 13.14 -4.07 8.61
C MET A 255 14.14 -5.21 8.68
N ASP A 256 15.43 -4.89 8.74
CA ASP A 256 16.44 -5.88 9.11
C ASP A 256 16.35 -6.18 10.60
N VAL A 257 16.07 -7.44 10.94
CA VAL A 257 15.86 -7.88 12.33
C VAL A 257 17.12 -7.69 13.18
N LEU A 258 18.31 -7.86 12.59
CA LEU A 258 19.56 -7.83 13.33
C LEU A 258 19.99 -6.41 13.68
N SER A 259 20.04 -5.51 12.69
CA SER A 259 20.43 -4.12 12.92
C SER A 259 19.28 -3.25 13.44
N GLY A 260 18.03 -3.62 13.18
CA GLY A 260 16.86 -2.76 13.38
C GLY A 260 16.73 -1.66 12.34
N ALA A 261 17.63 -1.62 11.34
CA ALA A 261 17.51 -0.69 10.22
C ALA A 261 16.21 -0.94 9.49
N THR A 262 15.45 0.13 9.23
CA THR A 262 14.18 0.08 8.55
C THR A 262 14.24 0.99 7.34
N GLU A 263 13.79 0.48 6.20
CA GLU A 263 13.68 1.22 4.96
C GLU A 263 12.21 1.32 4.56
N VAL A 264 11.83 2.44 3.93
CA VAL A 264 10.43 2.74 3.63
C VAL A 264 10.26 3.14 2.17
N TYR A 265 9.25 2.54 1.56
CA TYR A 265 8.96 2.63 0.15
C TYR A 265 7.46 2.81 -0.09
N GLN A 266 7.11 3.39 -1.22
CA GLN A 266 5.79 3.23 -1.82
C GLN A 266 5.94 2.37 -3.07
N ILE A 267 4.91 1.60 -3.40
CA ILE A 267 4.87 0.91 -4.69
C ILE A 267 4.39 1.90 -5.73
N SER A 268 5.04 1.93 -6.90
CA SER A 268 4.65 2.79 -8.01
C SER A 268 3.22 2.51 -8.46
N ASP A 269 2.51 3.55 -8.88
CA ASP A 269 1.10 3.43 -9.29
C ASP A 269 0.93 2.52 -10.50
N GLN A 270 1.92 2.53 -11.41
CA GLN A 270 1.99 1.64 -12.58
C GLN A 270 2.01 0.18 -12.16
N VAL A 271 2.81 -0.17 -11.16
CA VAL A 271 2.94 -1.55 -10.69
C VAL A 271 1.70 -2.00 -9.93
N VAL A 272 1.11 -1.12 -9.12
CA VAL A 272 -0.16 -1.41 -8.46
C VAL A 272 -1.25 -1.70 -9.49
N GLN A 273 -1.31 -0.90 -10.57
CA GLN A 273 -2.21 -1.15 -11.68
C GLN A 273 -1.93 -2.51 -12.35
N MET A 274 -0.68 -2.80 -12.72
CA MET A 274 -0.31 -4.06 -13.38
C MET A 274 -0.63 -5.29 -12.52
N VAL A 275 -0.44 -5.21 -11.19
CA VAL A 275 -0.84 -6.28 -10.27
C VAL A 275 -2.37 -6.43 -10.27
N SER A 276 -3.11 -5.32 -10.27
CA SER A 276 -4.58 -5.36 -10.31
C SER A 276 -5.14 -5.94 -11.61
N GLU A 277 -4.38 -5.83 -12.71
CA GLU A 277 -4.71 -6.40 -14.02
C GLU A 277 -4.19 -7.84 -14.20
N GLY A 278 -3.47 -8.38 -13.21
CA GLY A 278 -2.92 -9.73 -13.26
C GLY A 278 -1.72 -9.89 -14.20
N ILE A 279 -1.02 -8.79 -14.52
CA ILE A 279 0.14 -8.79 -15.41
C ILE A 279 1.40 -9.30 -14.71
N LEU A 280 1.59 -8.96 -13.43
CA LEU A 280 2.74 -9.43 -12.66
C LEU A 280 2.43 -10.79 -12.00
N LEU A 281 3.34 -11.75 -12.18
CA LEU A 281 3.19 -13.12 -11.72
C LEU A 281 3.98 -13.38 -10.45
N THR A 282 3.36 -14.03 -9.46
CA THR A 282 4.04 -14.54 -8.27
C THR A 282 4.70 -15.89 -8.57
N GLY A 283 5.93 -15.88 -9.08
CA GLY A 283 6.71 -17.10 -9.25
C GLY A 283 7.82 -16.96 -10.29
N PRO A 284 8.85 -17.84 -10.26
CA PRO A 284 9.76 -17.94 -11.38
C PRO A 284 8.95 -18.38 -12.60
N ALA A 285 9.09 -17.68 -13.74
CA ALA A 285 8.51 -18.13 -15.00
C ALA A 285 8.84 -19.61 -15.21
N GLU A 286 7.81 -20.47 -15.18
CA GLU A 286 7.93 -21.90 -15.42
C GLU A 286 8.17 -22.13 -16.91
N GLY A 287 9.37 -21.80 -17.37
CA GLY A 287 9.69 -21.85 -18.79
C GLY A 287 11.00 -21.17 -19.07
N GLU A 288 12.09 -21.93 -18.88
CA GLU A 288 13.37 -21.89 -19.60
C GLU A 288 14.52 -22.25 -18.65
N GLY A 289 15.32 -23.24 -19.08
CA GLY A 289 16.33 -23.96 -18.29
C GLY A 289 17.53 -23.13 -17.86
N HIS A 290 17.32 -22.10 -17.04
CA HIS A 290 18.39 -21.22 -16.57
C HIS A 290 18.96 -21.67 -15.22
N THR A 291 20.19 -22.20 -15.28
CA THR A 291 21.12 -22.59 -14.21
C THR A 291 21.60 -21.44 -13.30
N LYS A 292 20.96 -20.27 -13.26
CA LYS A 292 21.34 -19.15 -12.39
C LYS A 292 20.35 -18.99 -11.22
N LYS A 293 20.55 -19.78 -10.16
CA LYS A 293 19.70 -19.82 -8.97
C LYS A 293 19.81 -18.60 -8.03
N ASN A 294 20.78 -17.70 -8.21
CA ASN A 294 21.11 -16.75 -7.14
C ASN A 294 20.47 -15.35 -7.23
N ASN A 295 19.87 -14.94 -8.36
CA ASN A 295 19.34 -13.57 -8.50
C ASN A 295 17.87 -13.48 -8.94
N ARG A 296 17.14 -14.60 -8.93
CA ARG A 296 15.73 -14.64 -9.37
C ARG A 296 14.76 -13.95 -8.40
N ASN A 297 15.20 -13.60 -7.20
CA ASN A 297 14.32 -12.99 -6.21
C ASN A 297 14.12 -11.48 -6.43
N ARG A 298 14.99 -10.82 -7.21
CA ARG A 298 14.91 -9.38 -7.49
C ARG A 298 13.96 -9.05 -8.65
N TYR A 299 13.86 -9.93 -9.64
CA TYR A 299 13.03 -9.68 -10.82
C TYR A 299 11.61 -10.19 -10.61
N VAL A 300 10.64 -9.52 -11.24
CA VAL A 300 9.24 -9.91 -11.31
C VAL A 300 8.92 -10.33 -12.74
N SER A 301 8.46 -11.58 -12.92
CA SER A 301 8.01 -12.04 -14.22
C SER A 301 6.64 -11.46 -14.58
N THR A 302 6.43 -11.16 -15.85
CA THR A 302 5.15 -10.67 -16.39
C THR A 302 4.48 -11.74 -17.28
N SER A 303 3.14 -11.78 -17.29
CA SER A 303 2.38 -12.62 -18.21
C SER A 303 2.45 -12.10 -19.64
N ASP A 304 2.28 -10.79 -19.80
CA ASP A 304 2.38 -10.06 -21.06
C ASP A 304 3.69 -9.26 -21.14
N PRO A 305 4.24 -9.03 -22.34
CA PRO A 305 5.43 -8.20 -22.50
C PRO A 305 5.15 -6.76 -22.06
N VAL A 306 6.13 -6.13 -21.43
CA VAL A 306 6.06 -4.75 -20.95
C VAL A 306 7.26 -3.95 -21.46
N VAL A 307 7.13 -2.63 -21.56
CA VAL A 307 8.20 -1.78 -22.07
C VAL A 307 8.98 -1.16 -20.91
N VAL A 308 10.27 -1.47 -20.83
CA VAL A 308 11.24 -0.85 -19.89
C VAL A 308 12.33 -0.19 -20.70
N ASP A 309 12.53 1.12 -20.53
CA ASP A 309 13.53 1.91 -21.27
C ASP A 309 13.46 1.72 -22.80
N GLY A 310 12.24 1.63 -23.34
CA GLY A 310 11.99 1.42 -24.76
C GLY A 310 12.23 0.01 -25.28
N LYS A 311 12.49 -0.97 -24.39
CA LYS A 311 12.67 -2.38 -24.74
C LYS A 311 11.54 -3.23 -24.19
N GLU A 312 11.03 -4.14 -25.00
CA GLU A 312 10.07 -5.15 -24.56
C GLU A 312 10.78 -6.21 -23.69
N VAL A 313 10.27 -6.40 -22.48
CA VAL A 313 10.80 -7.35 -21.51
C VAL A 313 9.66 -8.16 -20.89
N ARG A 314 10.00 -9.34 -20.36
CA ARG A 314 9.09 -10.19 -19.56
C ARG A 314 9.49 -10.29 -18.09
N GLU A 315 10.53 -9.57 -17.71
CA GLU A 315 11.04 -9.50 -16.36
C GLU A 315 11.31 -8.03 -16.03
N VAL A 316 10.79 -7.58 -14.89
CA VAL A 316 10.93 -6.22 -14.40
C VAL A 316 11.75 -6.24 -13.12
N ASP A 317 12.76 -5.39 -13.01
CA ASP A 317 13.54 -5.22 -11.79
C ASP A 317 12.65 -4.62 -10.68
N SER A 318 12.59 -5.27 -9.50
CA SER A 318 11.79 -4.79 -8.37
C SER A 318 12.13 -3.35 -7.97
N LEU A 319 13.36 -2.87 -8.20
CA LEU A 319 13.71 -1.49 -7.87
C LEU A 319 12.95 -0.45 -8.70
N LEU A 320 12.60 -0.76 -9.95
CA LEU A 320 11.79 0.13 -10.78
C LEU A 320 10.36 0.26 -10.26
N CYS A 321 9.93 -0.71 -9.45
CA CYS A 321 8.61 -0.74 -8.85
C CYS A 321 8.49 0.14 -7.60
N LEU A 322 9.59 0.67 -7.09
CA LEU A 322 9.67 1.33 -5.79
C LEU A 322 9.85 2.83 -5.91
N VAL A 323 9.23 3.53 -4.98
CA VAL A 323 9.43 4.96 -4.75
C VAL A 323 10.03 5.14 -3.36
N ASN A 324 11.27 5.61 -3.31
CA ASN A 324 11.96 5.89 -2.05
C ASN A 324 11.20 6.95 -1.25
N THR A 325 10.97 6.67 0.03
CA THR A 325 10.22 7.56 0.91
C THR A 325 11.04 7.85 2.17
N ALA A 326 11.09 9.12 2.59
CA ALA A 326 11.88 9.50 3.76
C ALA A 326 11.30 8.92 5.04
N LEU A 327 12.13 8.25 5.83
CA LEU A 327 11.79 7.71 7.14
C LEU A 327 12.30 8.65 8.25
N LEU A 328 11.42 8.96 9.18
CA LEU A 328 11.69 9.76 10.38
C LEU A 328 11.15 9.02 11.61
N SER A 329 11.62 9.40 12.80
CA SER A 329 11.09 8.87 14.06
C SER A 329 10.16 9.89 14.73
N HIS A 330 9.19 9.40 15.51
CA HIS A 330 8.39 10.25 16.40
C HIS A 330 8.08 9.56 17.74
N LYS A 331 7.72 10.35 18.75
CA LYS A 331 7.09 9.86 19.98
C LYS A 331 5.60 9.60 19.69
N GLY A 332 5.19 8.34 19.63
CA GLY A 332 3.82 7.96 19.28
C GLY A 332 2.79 8.45 20.32
N SER A 333 1.57 8.73 19.87
CA SER A 333 0.48 9.24 20.73
C SER A 333 0.07 8.27 21.84
N PHE A 334 0.29 6.98 21.64
CA PHE A 334 -0.01 5.92 22.62
C PHE A 334 1.23 5.45 23.39
N SER A 335 2.38 6.09 23.16
CA SER A 335 3.50 5.89 24.06
C SER A 335 3.20 6.62 25.35
N SER A 336 2.77 5.89 26.38
CA SER A 336 2.86 6.36 27.74
C SER A 336 4.33 6.68 27.97
N GLY A 337 4.66 7.97 27.94
CA GLY A 337 5.91 8.43 28.49
C GLY A 337 5.90 7.88 29.91
N ARG A 338 6.78 6.93 30.21
CA ARG A 338 7.24 6.79 31.59
C ARG A 338 7.70 8.19 31.93
N SER A 339 6.87 8.95 32.65
CA SER A 339 7.29 10.15 33.33
C SER A 339 8.55 9.71 34.06
N ASN A 340 9.71 10.17 33.61
CA ASN A 340 10.92 10.00 34.38
C ASN A 340 10.56 10.58 35.74
N GLY A 341 10.34 9.70 36.72
CA GLY A 341 10.22 10.06 38.10
C GLY A 341 11.53 10.75 38.42
N GLY A 342 11.51 12.07 38.36
CA GLY A 342 12.53 12.88 38.97
C GLY A 342 12.46 12.53 40.45
N ASN A 343 13.37 11.67 40.90
CA ASN A 343 13.78 11.67 42.29
C ASN A 343 14.24 13.10 42.58
N LYS A 344 13.38 13.86 43.24
CA LYS A 344 13.76 15.00 44.05
C LYS A 344 14.00 14.51 45.46
#